data_AF-A0AAN3D8U7-F1
#
_entry.id   AF-A0AAN3D8U7-F1
#
_cell.length_a   1.000
_cell.length_b   1.000
_cell.length_c   1.000
_cell.angle_alpha   90.00
_cell.angle_beta   90.00
_cell.angle_gamma   90.00
#
_symmetry.space_group_name_H-M   'P 1'
#
loop_
_entity.id
_entity.type
_entity.pdbx_description
1 polymer ?
#
loop_
_entity_poly.entity_id
_entity_poly.type
_entity_poly.pdbx_seq_one_letter_code
_entity_poly.pdbx_strand_id
1 'polypeptide(L)' 'MRKGIFRLCESIREEMSLDPSDASNVYMFMSRNRKIVKILHYERGFYVLYEKRPVMGKFFFTCI' A
#
# COMPACT_ATOMS: atom_id res chain seq x y z
N MET A 1 -1.07 -9.00 -6.83
CA MET A 1 -0.23 -8.39 -5.78
C MET A 1 -0.17 -9.36 -4.61
N ARG A 2 0.82 -10.25 -4.63
CA ARG A 2 1.04 -11.27 -3.57
C ARG A 2 2.11 -10.85 -2.56
N LYS A 3 2.62 -9.61 -2.67
CA LYS A 3 3.61 -9.05 -1.75
C LYS A 3 2.99 -8.85 -0.36
N GLY A 4 3.67 -9.34 0.68
CA GLY A 4 3.39 -9.06 2.08
C GLY A 4 4.08 -7.76 2.53
N ILE A 5 3.98 -7.44 3.82
CA ILE A 5 4.47 -6.17 4.41
C ILE A 5 5.93 -5.90 4.04
N PHE A 6 6.86 -6.81 4.34
CA PHE A 6 8.29 -6.58 4.12
C PHE A 6 8.65 -6.32 2.66
N ARG A 7 8.03 -7.03 1.71
CA ARG A 7 8.24 -6.81 0.28
C ARG A 7 7.68 -5.48 -0.22
N LEU A 8 6.67 -4.94 0.46
CA LEU A 8 6.15 -3.60 0.16
C LEU A 8 7.06 -2.52 0.74
N CYS A 9 7.59 -2.73 1.95
CA CYS A 9 8.60 -1.86 2.56
C CYS A 9 9.88 -1.78 1.71
N GLU A 10 10.37 -2.91 1.19
CA GLU A 10 11.50 -2.94 0.23
C GLU A 10 11.21 -2.07 -1.00
N SER A 11 10.04 -2.24 -1.63
CA SER A 11 9.64 -1.40 -2.78
C SER A 11 9.64 0.10 -2.45
N ILE A 12 9.20 0.51 -1.26
CA ILE A 12 9.24 1.94 -0.85
C ILE A 12 10.68 2.44 -0.76
N ARG A 13 11.57 1.63 -0.16
CA ARG A 13 12.99 1.98 -0.04
C ARG A 13 13.70 2.03 -1.39
N GLU A 14 13.46 1.04 -2.24
CA GLU A 14 14.14 0.90 -3.55
C GLU A 14 13.60 1.88 -4.60
N GLU A 15 12.28 2.02 -4.70
CA GLU A 15 11.63 2.77 -5.79
C GLU A 15 11.46 4.26 -5.44
N MET A 16 11.27 4.58 -4.15
CA MET A 16 10.99 5.96 -3.70
C MET A 16 12.09 6.55 -2.82
N SER A 17 13.06 5.74 -2.35
CA SER A 17 14.08 6.20 -1.40
C SER A 17 13.52 6.81 -0.11
N LEU A 18 12.34 6.33 0.33
CA LEU A 18 11.68 6.78 1.57
C LEU A 18 11.78 5.70 2.67
N ASP A 19 11.63 6.11 3.94
CA ASP A 19 11.53 5.17 5.06
C ASP A 19 10.06 4.76 5.29
N PRO A 20 9.69 3.49 5.08
CA PRO A 20 8.34 3.00 5.35
C PRO A 20 7.96 3.01 6.85
N SER A 21 8.91 3.28 7.74
CA SER A 21 8.68 3.42 9.19
C SER A 21 8.36 4.87 9.60
N ASP A 22 8.29 5.80 8.65
CA ASP A 22 7.85 7.16 8.91
C ASP A 22 6.33 7.19 9.09
N ALA A 23 5.88 7.45 10.32
CA ALA A 23 4.47 7.49 10.70
C ALA A 23 3.69 8.67 10.08
N SER A 24 4.37 9.66 9.48
CA SER A 24 3.71 10.74 8.76
C SER A 24 3.21 10.32 7.37
N ASN A 25 3.73 9.21 6.84
CA ASN A 25 3.44 8.73 5.50
C ASN A 25 2.51 7.53 5.49
N VAL A 26 1.60 7.51 4.50
CA VAL A 26 0.73 6.37 4.23
C VAL A 26 0.91 5.98 2.77
N TYR A 27 1.21 4.70 2.54
CA TYR A 27 1.52 4.18 1.21
C TYR A 27 0.36 3.36 0.68
N MET A 28 -0.11 3.68 -0.53
CA MET A 28 -1.18 2.96 -1.20
C MET A 28 -0.65 2.19 -2.41
N PHE A 29 -0.90 0.88 -2.44
CA PHE A 29 -0.57 0.01 -3.55
C PHE A 29 -1.85 -0.50 -4.22
N MET A 30 -1.96 -0.31 -5.53
CA MET A 30 -3.09 -0.81 -6.31
C MET A 30 -2.67 -1.97 -7.21
N SER A 31 -3.49 -3.03 -7.23
CA SER A 31 -3.22 -4.15 -8.11
C SER A 31 -3.43 -3.74 -9.57
N ARG A 32 -2.71 -4.37 -10.50
CA ARG A 32 -2.85 -4.11 -11.94
C ARG A 32 -4.29 -4.26 -12.45
N ASN A 33 -5.05 -5.19 -11.87
CA ASN A 33 -6.47 -5.40 -12.19
C ASN A 33 -7.43 -4.45 -11.44
N ARG A 34 -6.90 -3.55 -10.60
CA ARG A 34 -7.61 -2.56 -9.79
C ARG A 34 -8.71 -3.16 -8.90
N LYS A 35 -8.56 -4.41 -8.48
CA LYS A 35 -9.52 -5.08 -7.58
C LYS A 35 -9.03 -5.17 -6.13
N ILE A 36 -7.76 -4.88 -5.88
CA ILE A 36 -7.18 -4.93 -4.56
C ILE A 36 -6.38 -3.64 -4.36
N VAL A 37 -6.67 -2.95 -3.27
CA VAL A 37 -5.86 -1.85 -2.78
C VAL A 37 -5.30 -2.27 -1.43
N LYS A 38 -3.98 -2.12 -1.28
CA LYS A 38 -3.31 -2.30 0.00
C LYS A 38 -2.87 -0.94 0.52
N ILE A 39 -3.15 -0.66 1.78
CA ILE A 39 -2.74 0.57 2.47
C ILE A 39 -1.78 0.14 3.57
N LEU A 40 -0.54 0.60 3.48
CA LEU A 40 0.52 0.35 4.45
C LEU A 40 0.74 1.62 5.28
N HIS A 41 0.71 1.46 6.59
CA HIS A 41 0.92 2.52 7.57
C HIS A 41 1.79 1.99 8.70
N TYR A 42 2.73 2.79 9.18
CA TYR A 42 3.51 2.49 10.37
C TYR A 42 2.98 3.30 11.55
N GLU A 43 2.48 2.60 12.57
CA GLU A 43 1.88 3.24 13.74
C GLU A 43 2.37 2.56 15.03
N ARG A 44 2.82 3.37 15.99
CA ARG A 44 3.18 2.94 17.36
C ARG A 44 4.14 1.74 17.41
N GLY A 45 5.08 1.65 16.46
CA GLY A 45 6.05 0.54 16.40
C GLY A 45 5.63 -0.66 15.55
N PHE A 46 4.45 -0.60 14.92
CA PHE A 46 3.90 -1.71 14.15
C PHE A 46 3.58 -1.32 12.71
N TYR A 47 3.83 -2.25 11.79
CA TYR A 47 3.33 -2.14 10.43
C TYR A 47 1.89 -2.65 10.35
N VAL A 48 0.99 -1.80 9.89
CA VAL A 48 -0.42 -2.13 9.66
C VAL A 48 -0.69 -2.16 8.16
N LEU A 49 -1.27 -3.26 7.70
CA LEU A 49 -1.62 -3.46 6.30
C LEU A 49 -3.12 -3.69 6.15
N TYR A 50 -3.81 -2.69 5.61
CA TYR A 50 -5.22 -2.83 5.26
C TYR A 50 -5.36 -3.32 3.83
N GLU A 51 -6.23 -4.29 3.60
CA GLU A 51 -6.60 -4.74 2.26
C GLU A 51 -8.06 -4.36 1.97
N LYS A 52 -8.28 -3.57 0.92
CA LYS A 52 -9.62 -3.21 0.44
C LYS A 52 -9.89 -3.90 -0.89
N ARG A 53 -11.08 -4.50 -0.98
CA ARG A 53 -11.61 -5.13 -2.21
C ARG A 53 -13.00 -4.56 -2.48
N PRO A 54 -13.28 -4.10 -3.71
CA PRO A 54 -14.63 -3.66 -4.03
C PRO A 54 -15.52 -4.90 -4.15
N VAL A 55 -16.72 -4.83 -3.60
CA VAL A 55 -17.71 -5.93 -3.71
C VAL A 55 -18.07 -6.18 -5.18
N MET A 56 -18.11 -5.13 -5.99
CA MET A 56 -18.39 -5.19 -7.41
C MET A 56 -17.47 -4.28 -8.21
N GLY A 57 -17.14 -4.67 -9.44
CA GLY A 57 -16.36 -3.84 -10.37
C GLY A 57 -14.86 -3.77 -10.07
N LYS A 58 -14.30 -2.56 -10.21
CA LYS A 58 -12.89 -2.23 -10.02
C LYS A 58 -12.79 -0.85 -9.36
N PHE A 59 -11.69 -0.58 -8.67
CA PHE A 59 -11.36 0.77 -8.23
C PHE A 59 -11.09 1.66 -9.45
N PHE A 60 -11.79 2.78 -9.50
CA PHE A 60 -11.55 3.87 -10.44
C PHE A 60 -10.95 5.01 -9.65
N PHE A 61 -9.63 5.12 -9.65
CA PHE A 61 -8.96 6.35 -9.25
C PHE A 61 -8.76 7.13 -10.54
N THR A 62 -9.65 8.08 -10.81
CA THR A 62 -9.35 9.18 -11.73
C THR A 62 -8.41 10.09 -10.96
N CYS A 63 -7.18 10.26 -11.45
CA CYS A 63 -6.21 11.17 -10.85
C CYS A 63 -6.80 12.59 -10.90
N ILE A 64 -6.85 13.29 -9.76
CA ILE A 64 -6.93 14.76 -9.72
C ILE A 64 -5.49 15.25 -9.61
#